data_AF-A0A540KW74-F1
#
_entry.id   AF-A0A540KW74-F1
#
_cell.length_a   1.000
_cell.length_b   1.000
_cell.length_c   1.000
_cell.angle_alpha   90.00
_cell.angle_beta   90.00
_cell.angle_gamma   90.00
#
_symmetry.space_group_name_H-M   'P 1'
#
loop_
_entity.id
_entity.type
_entity.pdbx_description
1 polymer ?
#
loop_
_entity_poly.entity_id
_entity_poly.type
_entity_poly.pdbx_seq_one_letter_code
_entity_poly.pdbx_strand_id
1 'polypeptide(L)'
;MAVAQLLMAVGHIFIAFGWPGAMHIATILVGLGYGAHWAIVPAAASELFGLKKFGALYNFLTIANPAGSLLFSGLIASSIYDFEAEKQAHQHHHPHMSPGTSVFQGMLRMDAPKCDGSICFFLTSLIMSGLCIVAFVLTMILVHRTKIVYAHLYGKSRPAGLS
;
A
#
# COMPACT_ATOMS: atom_id res chain seq x y z
N MET A 1 7.56 12.55 -0.31
CA MET A 1 6.27 11.85 -0.45
C MET A 1 5.94 11.44 -1.87
N ALA A 2 5.63 12.38 -2.78
CA ALA A 2 5.22 12.03 -4.14
C ALA A 2 6.23 11.13 -4.88
N VAL A 3 7.53 11.44 -4.79
CA VAL A 3 8.59 10.59 -5.38
C VAL A 3 8.57 9.17 -4.81
N ALA A 4 8.40 9.02 -3.49
CA ALA A 4 8.33 7.71 -2.84
C ALA A 4 7.11 6.90 -3.29
N GLN A 5 5.95 7.56 -3.50
CA GLN A 5 4.74 6.93 -4.03
C GLN A 5 4.92 6.48 -5.48
N LEU A 6 5.63 7.27 -6.30
CA LEU A 6 5.96 6.89 -7.66
C LEU A 6 6.88 5.67 -7.70
N LEU A 7 7.92 5.63 -6.84
CA LEU A 7 8.81 4.47 -6.72
C LEU A 7 8.06 3.20 -6.30
N MET A 8 7.12 3.32 -5.35
CA MET A 8 6.26 2.21 -4.95
C MET A 8 5.34 1.75 -6.10
N ALA A 9 4.72 2.67 -6.85
CA ALA A 9 3.88 2.32 -8.00
C ALA A 9 4.68 1.54 -9.06
N VAL A 10 5.88 2.02 -9.40
CA VAL A 10 6.79 1.35 -10.33
C VAL A 10 7.15 -0.04 -9.83
N GLY A 11 7.48 -0.20 -8.54
CA GLY A 11 7.76 -1.50 -7.93
C GLY A 11 6.60 -2.50 -8.04
N HIS A 12 5.36 -2.05 -7.83
CA HIS A 12 4.16 -2.89 -8.01
C HIS A 12 3.96 -3.30 -9.47
N ILE A 13 4.21 -2.40 -10.42
CA ILE A 13 4.15 -2.73 -11.85
C ILE A 13 5.21 -3.81 -12.21
N PHE A 14 6.43 -3.73 -11.67
CA PHE A 14 7.45 -4.77 -11.86
C PHE A 14 7.05 -6.14 -11.29
N ILE A 15 6.40 -6.14 -10.12
CA ILE A 15 5.77 -7.30 -9.48
C ILE A 15 4.71 -7.92 -10.40
N ALA A 16 3.91 -7.09 -11.08
CA ALA A 16 2.89 -7.54 -12.01
C ALA A 16 3.48 -8.21 -13.28
N PHE A 17 4.60 -7.72 -13.80
CA PHE A 17 5.23 -8.30 -15.00
C PHE A 17 5.87 -9.68 -14.78
N GLY A 18 6.13 -10.09 -13.53
CA GLY A 18 6.46 -11.48 -13.19
C GLY A 18 7.74 -12.07 -13.81
N TRP A 19 8.66 -11.25 -14.34
CA TRP A 19 9.91 -11.73 -14.96
C TRP A 19 10.84 -12.38 -13.90
N PRO A 20 11.54 -13.50 -14.19
CA PRO A 20 12.59 -14.03 -13.31
C PRO A 20 13.63 -12.97 -12.93
N GLY A 21 13.71 -12.62 -11.64
CA GLY A 21 14.60 -11.59 -11.09
C GLY A 21 13.96 -10.21 -10.88
N ALA A 22 12.81 -9.91 -11.49
CA ALA A 22 12.11 -8.64 -11.30
C ALA A 22 11.59 -8.45 -9.86
N MET A 23 11.25 -9.54 -9.17
CA MET A 23 10.82 -9.49 -7.77
C MET A 23 11.88 -8.88 -6.85
N HIS A 24 13.16 -9.17 -7.09
CA HIS A 24 14.25 -8.66 -6.24
C HIS A 24 14.38 -7.13 -6.38
N ILE A 25 14.36 -6.65 -7.62
CA ILE A 25 14.38 -5.21 -7.93
C ILE A 25 13.14 -4.53 -7.36
N ALA A 26 11.96 -5.15 -7.53
CA ALA A 26 10.71 -4.60 -7.04
C ALA A 26 10.65 -4.50 -5.51
N THR A 27 11.10 -5.52 -4.77
CA THR A 27 11.14 -5.48 -3.30
C THR A 27 12.06 -4.37 -2.80
N ILE A 28 13.21 -4.15 -3.44
CA ILE A 28 14.12 -3.04 -3.09
C ILE A 28 13.43 -1.69 -3.34
N LEU A 29 12.80 -1.50 -4.50
CA LEU A 29 12.07 -0.29 -4.86
C LEU A 29 10.91 0.02 -3.89
N VAL A 30 10.06 -0.98 -3.63
CA VAL A 30 8.92 -0.86 -2.71
C VAL A 30 9.40 -0.63 -1.28
N GLY A 31 10.43 -1.35 -0.83
CA GLY A 31 10.98 -1.21 0.52
C GLY A 31 11.55 0.17 0.79
N LEU A 32 12.38 0.70 -0.14
CA LEU A 32 12.92 2.05 -0.03
C LEU A 32 11.83 3.12 -0.08
N GLY A 33 10.87 3.00 -1.01
CA GLY A 33 9.76 3.93 -1.14
C GLY A 33 8.85 3.94 0.09
N TYR A 34 8.51 2.76 0.60
CA TYR A 34 7.68 2.62 1.80
C TYR A 34 8.40 3.14 3.05
N GLY A 35 9.67 2.80 3.24
CA GLY A 35 10.47 3.32 4.36
C GLY A 35 10.56 4.84 4.34
N ALA A 36 10.83 5.43 3.17
CA ALA A 36 10.83 6.89 3.00
C ALA A 36 9.44 7.50 3.27
N HIS A 37 8.36 6.85 2.86
CA HIS A 37 7.00 7.29 3.16
C HIS A 37 6.79 7.37 4.68
N TRP A 38 7.03 6.28 5.41
CA TRP A 38 6.78 6.25 6.86
C TRP A 38 7.69 7.16 7.67
N ALA A 39 8.91 7.44 7.19
CA ALA A 39 9.80 8.40 7.81
C ALA A 39 9.31 9.86 7.65
N ILE A 40 8.76 10.20 6.48
CA ILE A 40 8.36 11.58 6.17
C ILE A 40 6.98 11.92 6.76
N VAL A 41 6.08 10.95 6.97
CA VAL A 41 4.70 11.22 7.46
C VAL A 41 4.69 11.92 8.82
N PRO A 42 5.42 11.43 9.86
CA PRO A 42 5.48 12.09 11.16
C PRO A 42 6.03 13.52 11.05
N ALA A 43 7.10 13.71 10.29
CA ALA A 43 7.72 15.02 10.11
C ALA A 43 6.74 16.00 9.45
N ALA A 44 6.14 15.62 8.32
CA ALA A 44 5.18 16.44 7.60
C ALA A 44 3.92 16.75 8.45
N ALA A 45 3.41 15.79 9.20
CA ALA A 45 2.26 16.01 10.08
C ALA A 45 2.59 16.96 11.24
N SER A 46 3.81 16.88 11.80
CA SER A 46 4.26 17.80 12.86
C SER A 46 4.43 19.24 12.37
N GLU A 47 4.84 19.44 11.12
CA GLU A 47 4.94 20.77 10.49
C GLU A 47 3.56 21.34 10.16
N LEU A 48 2.65 20.53 9.63
CA LEU A 48 1.35 21.00 9.12
C LEU A 48 0.34 21.28 10.23
N PHE A 49 0.32 20.45 11.28
CA PHE A 49 -0.67 20.52 12.35
C PHE A 49 -0.09 20.97 13.70
N GLY A 50 1.24 21.08 13.79
CA GLY A 50 1.93 21.40 15.02
C GLY A 50 1.92 20.25 16.04
N LEU A 51 2.72 20.41 17.10
CA LEU A 51 2.95 19.37 18.09
C LEU A 51 1.81 19.20 19.12
N LYS A 52 0.90 20.18 19.22
CA LYS A 52 -0.10 20.28 20.31
C LYS A 52 -1.09 19.10 20.36
N LYS A 53 -1.41 18.49 19.21
CA LYS A 53 -2.28 17.31 19.09
C LYS A 53 -1.67 16.21 18.21
N PHE A 54 -0.33 16.22 18.06
CA PHE A 54 0.37 15.32 17.14
C PHE A 54 0.13 13.84 17.43
N GLY A 55 0.19 13.42 18.70
CA GLY A 55 0.00 12.02 19.08
C GLY A 55 -1.39 11.47 18.71
N ALA A 56 -2.45 12.26 18.86
CA ALA A 56 -3.81 11.84 18.50
C ALA A 56 -3.97 11.74 16.97
N LEU A 57 -3.43 12.73 16.24
CA LEU A 57 -3.46 12.73 14.78
C LEU A 57 -2.67 11.56 14.20
N TYR A 58 -1.45 11.32 14.70
CA TYR A 58 -0.61 10.23 14.23
C TYR A 58 -1.26 8.86 14.47
N ASN A 59 -1.88 8.64 15.65
CA ASN A 59 -2.65 7.42 15.91
C ASN A 59 -3.79 7.20 14.92
N PHE A 60 -4.49 8.28 14.52
CA PHE A 60 -5.54 8.18 13.49
C PHE A 60 -4.95 7.76 12.13
N LEU A 61 -3.77 8.26 11.76
CA LEU A 61 -3.06 7.82 10.56
C LEU A 61 -2.66 6.35 10.65
N THR A 62 -2.16 5.88 11.80
CA THR A 62 -1.78 4.46 11.96
C THR A 62 -2.97 3.51 11.94
N ILE A 63 -4.16 3.94 12.35
CA ILE A 63 -5.41 3.13 12.24
C ILE A 63 -5.76 2.83 10.76
N ALA A 64 -5.30 3.65 9.82
CA ALA A 64 -5.51 3.38 8.40
C ALA A 64 -4.82 2.07 7.94
N ASN A 65 -3.69 1.68 8.54
CA ASN A 65 -2.99 0.43 8.19
C ASN A 65 -3.80 -0.84 8.49
N PRO A 66 -4.28 -1.08 9.73
CA PRO A 66 -5.11 -2.24 10.01
C PRO A 66 -6.45 -2.17 9.26
N ALA A 67 -7.05 -0.97 9.10
CA ALA A 67 -8.27 -0.82 8.32
C ALA A 67 -8.07 -1.24 6.84
N GLY A 68 -6.98 -0.77 6.21
CA GLY A 68 -6.59 -1.18 4.86
C GLY A 68 -6.34 -2.68 4.77
N SER A 69 -5.57 -3.25 5.70
CA SER A 69 -5.33 -4.70 5.74
C SER A 69 -6.63 -5.50 5.85
N LEU A 70 -7.61 -5.03 6.63
CA LEU A 70 -8.91 -5.70 6.75
C LEU A 70 -9.74 -5.57 5.47
N LEU A 71 -9.72 -4.42 4.80
CA LEU A 71 -10.41 -4.21 3.52
C LEU A 71 -9.82 -5.09 2.41
N PHE A 72 -8.49 -5.08 2.25
CA PHE A 72 -7.81 -5.81 1.19
C PHE A 72 -7.71 -7.31 1.48
N SER A 73 -7.30 -7.71 2.67
CA SER A 73 -7.11 -9.13 3.02
C SER A 73 -8.40 -9.79 3.51
N GLY A 74 -9.32 -9.04 4.10
CA GLY A 74 -10.59 -9.58 4.59
C GLY A 74 -11.66 -9.62 3.51
N LEU A 75 -11.96 -8.49 2.87
CA LEU A 75 -13.09 -8.41 1.94
C LEU A 75 -12.70 -8.76 0.51
N ILE A 76 -11.65 -8.12 -0.01
CA ILE A 76 -11.22 -8.34 -1.41
C ILE A 76 -10.61 -9.73 -1.57
N ALA A 77 -9.70 -10.13 -0.67
CA ALA A 77 -9.11 -11.47 -0.77
C ALA A 77 -10.17 -12.57 -0.52
N SER A 78 -11.06 -12.46 0.48
CA SER A 78 -12.09 -13.50 0.67
C SER A 78 -13.00 -13.64 -0.55
N SER A 79 -13.52 -12.52 -1.07
CA SER A 79 -14.41 -12.57 -2.25
C SER A 79 -13.75 -13.15 -3.49
N ILE A 80 -12.48 -12.84 -3.76
CA ILE A 80 -11.76 -13.43 -4.91
C ILE A 80 -11.42 -14.91 -4.65
N TYR A 81 -11.06 -15.27 -3.42
CA TYR A 81 -10.78 -16.67 -3.05
C TYR A 81 -12.02 -17.55 -3.17
N ASP A 82 -13.16 -17.07 -2.69
CA ASP A 82 -14.43 -17.80 -2.74
C ASP A 82 -14.87 -18.00 -4.20
N PHE A 83 -14.70 -16.97 -5.05
CA PHE A 83 -15.00 -17.04 -6.48
C PHE A 83 -14.10 -18.04 -7.23
N GLU A 84 -12.79 -18.03 -6.97
CA GLU A 84 -11.86 -18.96 -7.63
C GLU A 84 -12.00 -20.40 -7.09
N ALA A 85 -12.34 -20.57 -5.81
CA ALA A 85 -12.59 -21.88 -5.20
C ALA A 85 -13.84 -22.55 -5.81
N GLU A 86 -14.92 -21.80 -6.03
CA GLU A 86 -16.13 -22.31 -6.70
C GLU A 86 -15.84 -22.71 -8.16
N LYS A 87 -15.03 -21.91 -8.86
CA LYS A 87 -14.64 -22.18 -10.25
C LYS A 87 -13.76 -23.42 -10.40
N GLN A 88 -12.85 -23.66 -9.45
CA GLN A 88 -12.02 -24.87 -9.42
C GLN A 88 -12.77 -26.11 -8.95
N ALA A 89 -13.76 -25.97 -8.04
CA ALA A 89 -14.63 -27.05 -7.62
C ALA A 89 -15.44 -27.65 -8.78
N HIS A 90 -15.77 -26.85 -9.80
CA HIS A 90 -16.41 -27.34 -11.02
C HIS A 90 -15.47 -28.09 -11.99
N GLN A 91 -14.15 -27.92 -11.90
CA GLN A 91 -13.19 -28.57 -12.80
C GLN A 91 -12.51 -29.82 -12.23
N HIS A 92 -12.36 -29.95 -10.90
CA HIS A 92 -11.59 -31.03 -10.28
C HIS A 92 -12.43 -31.91 -9.34
N HIS A 93 -13.11 -32.90 -9.93
CA HIS A 93 -13.53 -34.11 -9.21
C HIS A 93 -12.30 -34.96 -8.85
N HIS A 94 -11.53 -34.60 -7.80
CA HIS A 94 -10.62 -35.52 -7.11
C HIS A 94 -10.40 -35.07 -5.65
N PRO A 95 -11.01 -35.75 -4.67
CA PRO A 95 -10.86 -35.40 -3.27
C PRO A 95 -9.51 -35.95 -2.76
N HIS A 96 -8.54 -35.08 -2.47
CA HIS A 96 -7.39 -35.47 -1.65
C HIS A 96 -7.70 -35.13 -0.18
N MET A 97 -8.62 -35.90 0.40
CA MET A 97 -8.83 -35.93 1.84
C MET A 97 -7.67 -36.71 2.47
N SER A 98 -6.66 -36.01 2.99
CA SER A 98 -5.62 -36.63 3.80
C SER A 98 -6.18 -36.93 5.21
N PRO A 99 -6.28 -38.20 5.64
CA PRO A 99 -6.77 -38.56 6.95
C PRO A 99 -5.62 -38.48 7.97
N GLY A 100 -5.64 -37.49 8.87
CA GLY A 100 -4.70 -37.49 10.01
C GLY A 100 -4.29 -36.16 10.64
N THR A 101 -4.77 -35.00 10.19
CA THR A 101 -4.31 -33.72 10.75
C THR A 101 -5.04 -33.33 12.05
N SER A 102 -4.29 -33.28 13.15
CA SER A 102 -4.72 -32.88 14.49
C SER A 102 -5.30 -31.47 14.55
N VAL A 103 -6.35 -31.28 15.37
CA VAL A 103 -7.09 -30.01 15.62
C VAL A 103 -6.16 -28.81 15.89
N PHE A 104 -5.02 -29.02 16.52
CA PHE A 104 -4.02 -27.99 16.81
C PHE A 104 -3.39 -27.38 15.54
N GLN A 105 -3.18 -28.17 14.49
CA GLN A 105 -2.67 -27.69 13.20
C GLN A 105 -3.72 -26.87 12.44
N GLY A 106 -5.03 -27.08 12.70
CA GLY A 106 -6.11 -26.31 12.10
C GLY A 106 -6.19 -24.85 12.59
N MET A 107 -5.64 -24.56 13.77
CA MET A 107 -5.57 -23.18 14.30
C MET A 107 -4.35 -22.40 13.77
N LEU A 108 -3.24 -23.09 13.47
CA LEU A 108 -2.00 -22.51 12.93
C LEU A 108 -1.92 -22.52 11.40
N ARG A 109 -2.70 -23.38 10.73
CA ARG A 109 -2.74 -23.49 9.28
C ARG A 109 -3.90 -22.67 8.75
N MET A 110 -3.62 -21.37 8.55
CA MET A 110 -4.41 -20.49 7.69
C MET A 110 -4.20 -20.90 6.23
N ASP A 111 -4.49 -22.15 5.90
CA ASP A 111 -4.57 -22.60 4.53
C ASP A 111 -5.93 -22.20 3.99
N ALA A 112 -6.01 -20.90 3.68
CA ALA A 112 -6.87 -20.42 2.63
C ALA A 112 -6.65 -21.30 1.38
N PRO A 113 -7.69 -21.60 0.58
CA PRO A 113 -7.53 -22.32 -0.68
C PRO A 113 -6.49 -21.58 -1.53
N LYS A 114 -5.23 -22.03 -1.53
CA LYS A 114 -4.10 -21.25 -2.08
C LYS A 114 -4.33 -21.07 -3.58
N CYS A 115 -4.58 -19.83 -4.00
CA CYS A 115 -4.60 -19.44 -5.40
C CYS A 115 -3.14 -19.29 -5.80
N ASP A 116 -2.54 -20.40 -6.23
CA ASP A 116 -1.15 -20.43 -6.66
C ASP A 116 -1.10 -20.07 -8.15
N GLY A 117 -0.57 -18.89 -8.47
CA GLY A 117 -0.49 -18.43 -9.86
C GLY A 117 -0.17 -16.94 -10.02
N SER A 118 0.41 -16.61 -11.17
CA SER A 118 0.74 -15.23 -11.57
C SER A 118 -0.49 -14.31 -11.57
N ILE A 119 -1.69 -14.85 -11.75
CA ILE A 119 -2.96 -14.11 -11.83
C ILE A 119 -3.36 -13.50 -10.48
N CYS A 120 -3.24 -14.24 -9.36
CA CYS A 120 -3.62 -13.72 -8.04
C CYS A 120 -2.64 -12.63 -7.54
N PHE A 121 -1.36 -12.81 -7.86
CA PHE A 121 -0.31 -11.83 -7.56
C PHE A 121 -0.41 -10.58 -8.45
N PHE A 122 -0.75 -10.76 -9.72
CA PHE A 122 -0.98 -9.67 -10.66
C PHE A 122 -2.16 -8.78 -10.22
N LEU A 123 -3.29 -9.38 -9.85
CA LEU A 123 -4.49 -8.64 -9.46
C LEU A 123 -4.28 -7.77 -8.22
N THR A 124 -3.69 -8.35 -7.17
CA THR A 124 -3.39 -7.61 -5.94
C THR A 124 -2.37 -6.50 -6.18
N SER A 125 -1.35 -6.75 -6.99
CA SER A 125 -0.37 -5.73 -7.37
C SER A 125 -0.99 -4.59 -8.20
N LEU A 126 -1.90 -4.91 -9.12
CA LEU A 126 -2.59 -3.92 -9.94
C LEU A 126 -3.45 -2.98 -9.07
N ILE A 127 -4.19 -3.53 -8.10
CA ILE A 127 -5.00 -2.76 -7.15
C ILE A 127 -4.09 -1.82 -6.34
N MET A 128 -2.99 -2.33 -5.80
CA MET A 128 -2.03 -1.54 -5.01
C MET A 128 -1.35 -0.46 -5.85
N SER A 129 -0.98 -0.77 -7.10
CA SER A 129 -0.47 0.21 -8.05
C SER A 129 -1.48 1.32 -8.31
N GLY A 130 -2.76 0.98 -8.52
CA GLY A 130 -3.84 1.95 -8.68
C GLY A 130 -3.95 2.90 -7.48
N LEU A 131 -3.91 2.35 -6.26
CA LEU A 131 -3.92 3.15 -5.04
C LEU A 131 -2.69 4.05 -4.91
N CYS A 132 -1.51 3.57 -5.31
CA CYS A 132 -0.29 4.38 -5.34
C CYS A 132 -0.40 5.57 -6.30
N ILE A 133 -1.05 5.39 -7.47
CA ILE A 133 -1.31 6.46 -8.43
C ILE A 133 -2.27 7.49 -7.85
N VAL A 134 -3.38 7.06 -7.24
CA VAL A 134 -4.33 7.96 -6.57
C VAL A 134 -3.62 8.75 -5.46
N ALA A 135 -2.80 8.07 -4.66
CA ALA A 135 -2.02 8.71 -3.60
C ALA A 135 -1.01 9.73 -4.16
N PHE A 136 -0.35 9.43 -5.29
CA PHE A 136 0.53 10.35 -5.99
C PHE A 136 -0.20 11.61 -6.47
N VAL A 137 -1.40 11.47 -7.05
CA VAL A 137 -2.22 12.61 -7.48
C VAL A 137 -2.63 13.46 -6.28
N LEU A 138 -3.09 12.85 -5.19
CA LEU A 138 -3.46 13.56 -3.97
C LEU A 138 -2.26 14.30 -3.35
N THR A 139 -1.07 13.67 -3.30
CA THR A 139 0.12 14.36 -2.80
C THR A 139 0.58 15.47 -3.72
N MET A 140 0.47 15.32 -5.04
CA MET A 140 0.73 16.43 -5.97
C MET A 140 -0.21 17.60 -5.73
N ILE A 141 -1.51 17.36 -5.51
CA ILE A 141 -2.47 18.41 -5.16
C ILE A 141 -2.07 19.11 -3.86
N LEU A 142 -1.72 18.35 -2.81
CA LEU A 142 -1.25 18.91 -1.54
C LEU A 142 0.02 19.74 -1.71
N VAL A 143 0.99 19.26 -2.51
CA VAL A 143 2.23 19.98 -2.84
C VAL A 143 1.91 21.29 -3.56
N HIS A 144 1.01 21.27 -4.54
CA HIS A 144 0.60 22.50 -5.23
C HIS A 144 -0.05 23.50 -4.27
N ARG A 145 -0.96 23.05 -3.41
CA ARG A 145 -1.62 23.91 -2.41
C ARG A 145 -0.63 24.48 -1.39
N THR A 146 0.28 23.66 -0.87
CA THR A 146 1.30 24.11 0.08
C THR A 146 2.29 25.07 -0.58
N LYS A 147 2.79 24.78 -1.79
CA LYS A 147 3.69 25.70 -2.51
C LYS A 147 3.06 27.07 -2.75
N ILE A 148 1.75 27.15 -3.04
CA ILE A 148 1.04 28.43 -3.19
C ILE A 148 1.04 29.21 -1.87
N VAL A 149 0.75 28.54 -0.75
CA VAL A 149 0.76 29.18 0.58
C VAL A 149 2.16 29.62 0.99
N TYR A 150 3.18 28.78 0.79
CA TYR A 150 4.58 29.13 1.05
C TYR A 150 5.07 30.26 0.14
N ALA A 151 4.67 30.27 -1.14
CA ALA A 151 4.99 31.36 -2.06
C ALA A 151 4.33 32.68 -1.64
N HIS A 152 3.11 32.64 -1.08
CA HIS A 152 2.47 33.84 -0.54
C HIS A 152 3.14 34.35 0.75
N LEU A 153 3.63 33.45 1.60
CA LEU A 153 4.31 33.81 2.86
C LEU A 153 5.76 34.29 2.64
N TYR A 154 6.53 33.63 1.79
CA TYR A 154 7.92 33.98 1.51
C TYR A 154 8.08 34.96 0.33
N GLY A 155 7.12 35.01 -0.60
CA GLY A 155 7.12 35.98 -1.70
C GLY A 155 6.84 37.42 -1.25
N LYS A 156 6.24 37.59 -0.06
CA LYS A 156 6.01 38.91 0.55
C LYS A 156 7.25 39.46 1.29
N SER A 157 8.29 38.65 1.49
CA SER A 157 9.49 39.03 2.26
C SER A 157 10.68 39.47 1.41
N ARG A 158 10.43 40.12 0.25
CA ARG A 158 11.41 41.08 -0.31
C ARG A 158 11.04 42.52 0.10
N PRO A 159 11.44 43.00 1.29
CA PRO A 159 11.87 44.37 1.45
C PRO A 159 13.41 44.39 1.40
N ALA A 160 13.97 44.60 0.21
CA ALA A 160 15.34 45.07 0.02
C ALA A 160 15.36 45.76 -1.37
N GLY A 161 15.50 47.08 -1.50
CA GLY A 161 16.04 48.05 -0.55
C GLY A 161 15.30 49.38 -0.54
N LEU A 162 15.18 49.93 0.67
CA LEU A 162 15.29 51.35 0.92
C LEU A 162 16.71 51.58 1.44
N SER A 163 17.60 52.08 0.58
CA SER A 163 18.58 53.16 0.81
C SER A 163 19.66 53.13 -0.26
#